data_AF-A0ABD2PKX5-F1
#
_entry.id   AF-A0ABD2PKX5-F1
#
_cell.length_a   1.000
_cell.length_b   1.000
_cell.length_c   1.000
_cell.angle_alpha   90.00
_cell.angle_beta   90.00
_cell.angle_gamma   90.00
#
_symmetry.space_group_name_H-M   'P 1'
#
loop_
_entity.id
_entity.type
_entity.pdbx_description
1 polymer ?
#
loop_
_entity_poly.entity_id
_entity_poly.type
_entity_poly.pdbx_seq_one_letter_code
_entity_poly.pdbx_strand_id
1 'polypeptide(L)'
;FEKLCSGSYLGELVRVVLVSLAEQNLLFRGYVPEVLSKPNSFLTKYITETERDPPHLFYSTQYMLSEDLKVPVAETLDFRIVRYVCELVSTRASYLIGTGISAVLHNLGREKVTVGIDGSLYKFHPKFRERMTDIIHEQKPAGTRFHLRLSEDGSGKGAAAIVAAAI
;
A
#
# COMPACT_ATOMS: atom_id res chain seq x y z
N PHE A 1 13.25 5.03 -3.96
CA PHE A 1 12.60 4.11 -3.02
C PHE A 1 11.26 4.65 -2.53
N GLU A 2 11.21 5.81 -1.87
CA GLU A 2 9.98 6.37 -1.29
C GLU A 2 8.79 6.49 -2.26
N LYS A 3 9.00 7.04 -3.46
CA LYS A 3 7.94 7.18 -4.49
C LYS A 3 7.28 5.86 -4.90
N LEU A 4 7.92 4.71 -4.65
CA LEU A 4 7.40 3.39 -5.00
C LEU A 4 6.60 2.73 -3.87
N CYS A 5 6.76 3.22 -2.64
CA CYS A 5 6.31 2.54 -1.42
C CYS A 5 5.42 3.41 -0.52
N SER A 6 5.59 4.74 -0.57
CA SER A 6 4.89 5.66 0.33
C SER A 6 3.41 5.79 -0.06
N GLY A 7 2.56 5.80 0.98
CA GLY A 7 1.12 5.98 0.83
C GLY A 7 0.72 7.30 0.17
N SER A 8 1.60 8.30 0.10
CA SER A 8 1.31 9.53 -0.66
C SER A 8 1.35 9.33 -2.17
N TYR A 9 2.04 8.29 -2.67
CA TYR A 9 2.26 8.05 -4.10
C TYR A 9 1.54 6.81 -4.64
N LEU A 10 1.15 5.86 -3.78
CA LEU A 10 0.48 4.63 -4.25
C LEU A 10 -0.82 4.92 -5.00
N GLY A 11 -1.62 5.86 -4.49
CA GLY A 11 -2.84 6.28 -5.16
C GLY A 11 -2.58 6.85 -6.55
N GLU A 12 -1.58 7.73 -6.69
CA GLU A 12 -1.20 8.29 -7.99
C GLU A 12 -0.69 7.23 -8.97
N LEU A 13 0.05 6.23 -8.48
CA LEU A 13 0.47 5.09 -9.31
C LEU A 13 -0.73 4.31 -9.85
N VAL A 14 -1.73 4.05 -9.01
CA VAL A 14 -2.97 3.41 -9.46
C VAL A 14 -3.67 4.30 -10.50
N ARG A 15 -3.82 5.60 -10.24
CA ARG A 15 -4.43 6.56 -11.18
C ARG A 15 -3.79 6.49 -12.56
N VAL A 16 -2.46 6.57 -12.65
CA VAL A 16 -1.72 6.53 -13.91
C VAL A 16 -1.99 5.22 -14.67
N VAL A 17 -2.02 4.08 -13.97
CA VAL A 17 -2.33 2.79 -14.59
C VAL A 17 -3.77 2.75 -15.09
N LEU A 18 -4.75 3.21 -14.31
CA LEU A 18 -6.16 3.23 -14.71
C LEU A 18 -6.39 4.13 -15.93
N VAL A 19 -5.78 5.32 -15.97
CA VAL A 19 -5.85 6.22 -17.13
C VAL A 19 -5.24 5.56 -18.36
N SER A 20 -4.06 4.97 -18.23
CA SER A 20 -3.41 4.26 -19.34
C SER A 20 -4.26 3.09 -19.87
N LEU A 21 -4.94 2.35 -18.99
CA LEU A 21 -5.83 1.25 -19.40
C LEU A 21 -7.09 1.78 -20.10
N ALA A 22 -7.65 2.89 -19.60
CA ALA A 22 -8.78 3.55 -20.24
C ALA A 22 -8.41 4.10 -21.62
N GLU A 23 -7.26 4.79 -21.76
CA GLU A 23 -6.78 5.28 -23.07
C GLU A 23 -6.55 4.16 -24.10
N GLN A 24 -6.20 2.95 -23.63
CA GLN A 24 -6.06 1.76 -24.46
C GLN A 24 -7.37 1.01 -24.73
N ASN A 25 -8.52 1.57 -24.30
CA ASN A 25 -9.85 0.97 -24.42
C ASN A 25 -9.98 -0.39 -23.69
N LEU A 26 -9.19 -0.60 -22.64
CA LEU A 26 -9.21 -1.81 -21.80
C LEU A 26 -10.00 -1.63 -20.50
N LEU A 27 -10.37 -0.38 -20.18
CA LEU A 27 -11.10 -0.01 -18.97
C LEU A 27 -12.13 1.08 -19.31
N PHE A 28 -13.30 1.04 -18.66
CA PHE A 28 -14.37 2.05 -18.78
C PHE A 28 -14.78 2.35 -20.23
N ARG A 29 -14.67 1.36 -21.13
CA ARG A 29 -14.96 1.48 -22.58
C ARG A 29 -14.23 2.65 -23.25
N GLY A 30 -13.01 2.94 -22.83
CA GLY A 30 -12.22 4.02 -23.43
C GLY A 30 -12.45 5.39 -22.78
N TYR A 31 -13.39 5.51 -21.85
CA TYR A 31 -13.73 6.77 -21.22
C TYR A 31 -12.80 7.05 -20.04
N VAL A 32 -12.13 8.21 -20.06
CA VAL A 32 -11.34 8.72 -18.93
C VAL A 32 -12.19 9.74 -18.15
N PRO A 33 -12.61 9.44 -16.91
CA PRO A 33 -13.30 10.39 -16.05
C PRO A 33 -12.44 11.64 -15.77
N GLU A 34 -13.06 12.82 -15.77
CA GLU A 34 -12.36 14.10 -15.50
C GLU A 34 -11.63 14.10 -14.15
N VAL A 35 -12.17 13.41 -13.16
CA VAL A 35 -11.54 13.24 -11.84
C VAL A 35 -10.21 12.50 -11.98
N LEU A 36 -10.15 11.43 -12.78
CA LEU A 36 -8.93 10.66 -12.99
C LEU A 36 -7.89 11.40 -13.86
N SER A 37 -8.29 12.44 -14.60
CA SER A 37 -7.35 13.31 -15.33
C SER A 37 -6.54 14.23 -14.41
N LYS A 38 -7.01 14.47 -13.17
CA LYS A 38 -6.32 15.35 -12.20
C LYS A 38 -5.24 14.56 -11.45
N PRO A 39 -3.99 15.05 -11.38
CA PRO A 39 -2.95 14.40 -10.57
C PRO A 39 -3.36 14.28 -9.10
N ASN A 40 -2.99 13.18 -8.46
CA ASN A 40 -3.27 12.86 -7.05
C ASN A 40 -4.77 12.76 -6.69
N SER A 41 -5.64 12.57 -7.68
CA SER A 41 -7.08 12.41 -7.44
C SER A 41 -7.47 11.04 -6.89
N PHE A 42 -6.68 10.01 -7.18
CA PHE A 42 -6.90 8.67 -6.63
C PHE A 42 -6.20 8.56 -5.28
N LEU A 43 -6.99 8.46 -4.21
CA LEU A 43 -6.50 8.44 -2.84
C LEU A 43 -6.11 7.03 -2.40
N THR A 44 -5.09 6.92 -1.55
CA THR A 44 -4.63 5.63 -1.01
C THR A 44 -5.67 4.92 -0.13
N LYS A 45 -6.67 5.65 0.39
CA LYS A 45 -7.82 5.04 1.07
C LYS A 45 -8.56 4.07 0.15
N TYR A 46 -8.66 4.38 -1.15
CA TYR A 46 -9.34 3.55 -2.13
C TYR A 46 -8.66 2.20 -2.32
N ILE A 47 -7.33 2.17 -2.32
CA ILE A 47 -6.56 0.92 -2.35
C ILE A 47 -6.93 0.05 -1.13
N THR A 48 -7.00 0.67 0.05
CA THR A 48 -7.35 -0.04 1.29
C THR A 48 -8.79 -0.54 1.29
N GLU A 49 -9.74 0.26 0.82
CA GLU A 49 -11.17 -0.08 0.80
C GLU A 49 -11.47 -1.17 -0.25
N THR A 50 -10.92 -1.05 -1.47
CA THR A 50 -11.09 -2.05 -2.53
C THR A 50 -10.55 -3.44 -2.15
N GLU A 51 -9.45 -3.50 -1.39
CA GLU A 51 -8.91 -4.77 -0.91
C GLU A 51 -9.66 -5.36 0.30
N ARG A 52 -10.52 -4.58 0.97
CA ARG A 52 -11.39 -5.07 2.05
C ARG A 52 -12.66 -5.74 1.53
N ASP A 53 -13.06 -5.47 0.29
CA ASP A 53 -14.21 -6.12 -0.31
C ASP A 53 -14.04 -7.66 -0.25
N PRO A 54 -15.10 -8.44 0.08
CA PRO A 54 -15.03 -9.90 0.03
C PRO A 54 -14.70 -10.42 -1.38
N PRO A 55 -14.19 -11.66 -1.53
CA PRO A 55 -13.98 -12.26 -2.83
C PRO A 55 -15.24 -12.22 -3.70
N HIS A 56 -15.10 -11.83 -4.97
CA HIS A 56 -16.19 -11.70 -5.94
C HIS A 56 -17.24 -10.61 -5.64
N LEU A 57 -17.09 -9.86 -4.55
CA LEU A 57 -17.89 -8.69 -4.22
C LEU A 57 -17.05 -7.42 -4.40
N PHE A 58 -17.71 -6.31 -4.73
CA PHE A 58 -17.06 -5.07 -5.17
C PHE A 58 -17.78 -3.83 -4.62
N TYR A 59 -18.33 -3.89 -3.40
CA TYR A 59 -19.17 -2.81 -2.86
C TYR A 59 -18.40 -1.49 -2.74
N SER A 60 -17.22 -1.53 -2.12
CA SER A 60 -16.36 -0.34 -1.99
C SER A 60 -15.83 0.10 -3.35
N THR A 61 -15.48 -0.86 -4.21
CA THR A 61 -14.99 -0.57 -5.57
C THR A 61 -16.05 0.14 -6.42
N GLN A 62 -17.28 -0.38 -6.41
CA GLN A 62 -18.42 0.18 -7.14
C GLN A 62 -18.76 1.58 -6.61
N TYR A 63 -18.86 1.74 -5.29
CA TYR A 63 -19.14 3.03 -4.66
C TYR A 63 -18.09 4.09 -5.02
N MET A 64 -16.80 3.75 -4.90
CA MET A 64 -15.72 4.66 -5.28
C MET A 64 -15.84 5.06 -6.76
N LEU A 65 -16.09 4.11 -7.66
CA LEU A 65 -16.15 4.41 -9.09
C LEU A 65 -17.35 5.30 -9.43
N SER A 66 -18.53 5.02 -8.88
CA SER A 66 -19.74 5.80 -9.18
C SER A 66 -19.76 7.15 -8.46
N GLU A 67 -19.47 7.16 -7.16
CA GLU A 67 -19.67 8.33 -6.30
C GLU A 67 -18.46 9.24 -6.25
N ASP A 68 -17.25 8.69 -6.14
CA ASP A 68 -16.05 9.50 -5.93
C ASP A 68 -15.36 9.85 -7.26
N LEU A 69 -15.22 8.87 -8.15
CA LEU A 69 -14.52 9.02 -9.43
C LEU A 69 -15.44 9.40 -10.60
N LYS A 70 -16.76 9.39 -10.38
CA LYS A 70 -17.80 9.77 -11.35
C LYS A 70 -17.68 9.03 -12.69
N VAL A 71 -17.41 7.72 -12.62
CA VAL A 71 -17.39 6.84 -13.79
C VAL A 71 -18.84 6.59 -14.24
N PRO A 72 -19.24 6.97 -15.46
CA PRO A 72 -20.64 6.93 -15.91
C PRO A 72 -21.14 5.50 -16.16
N VAL A 73 -20.27 4.63 -16.68
CA VAL A 73 -20.58 3.22 -16.96
C VAL A 73 -19.37 2.38 -16.55
N ALA A 74 -19.56 1.48 -15.60
CA ALA A 74 -18.57 0.50 -15.17
C ALA A 74 -19.19 -0.90 -15.16
N GLU A 75 -18.49 -1.86 -15.74
CA GLU A 75 -18.90 -3.26 -15.82
C GLU A 75 -18.23 -4.10 -14.72
N THR A 76 -18.71 -5.32 -14.51
CA THR A 76 -18.11 -6.25 -13.55
C THR A 76 -16.63 -6.49 -13.81
N LEU A 77 -16.20 -6.47 -15.08
CA LEU A 77 -14.81 -6.61 -15.44
C LEU A 77 -13.98 -5.39 -14.99
N ASP A 78 -14.51 -4.17 -15.11
CA ASP A 78 -13.83 -2.95 -14.65
C ASP A 78 -13.55 -3.03 -13.14
N PHE A 79 -14.54 -3.49 -12.34
CA PHE A 79 -14.36 -3.68 -10.90
C PHE A 79 -13.23 -4.66 -10.57
N ARG A 80 -13.13 -5.76 -11.33
CA ARG A 80 -12.07 -6.76 -11.17
C ARG A 80 -10.70 -6.17 -11.53
N ILE A 81 -10.61 -5.43 -12.63
CA ILE A 81 -9.36 -4.80 -13.08
C ILE A 81 -8.91 -3.76 -12.05
N VAL A 82 -9.78 -2.87 -11.61
CA VAL A 82 -9.45 -1.82 -10.63
C VAL A 82 -8.94 -2.45 -9.32
N ARG A 83 -9.66 -3.45 -8.79
CA ARG A 83 -9.23 -4.17 -7.59
C ARG A 83 -7.88 -4.86 -7.77
N TYR A 84 -7.67 -5.49 -8.93
CA TYR A 84 -6.42 -6.16 -9.25
C TYR A 84 -5.24 -5.18 -9.32
N VAL A 85 -5.42 -4.01 -9.94
CA VAL A 85 -4.40 -2.96 -9.97
C VAL A 85 -4.07 -2.46 -8.56
N CYS A 86 -5.08 -2.22 -7.72
CA CYS A 86 -4.87 -1.84 -6.31
C CYS A 86 -4.03 -2.90 -5.57
N GLU A 87 -4.40 -4.18 -5.70
CA GLU A 87 -3.68 -5.31 -5.09
C GLU A 87 -2.24 -5.42 -5.58
N LEU A 88 -1.99 -5.27 -6.88
CA LEU A 88 -0.64 -5.30 -7.43
C LEU A 88 0.24 -4.18 -6.86
N VAL A 89 -0.28 -2.96 -6.82
CA VAL A 89 0.47 -1.78 -6.34
C VAL A 89 0.78 -1.92 -4.86
N SER A 90 -0.19 -2.31 -4.03
CA SER A 90 0.01 -2.48 -2.59
C SER A 90 0.96 -3.64 -2.27
N THR A 91 0.85 -4.77 -3.01
CA THR A 91 1.74 -5.93 -2.87
C THR A 91 3.18 -5.54 -3.19
N ARG A 92 3.40 -4.90 -4.34
CA ARG A 92 4.73 -4.41 -4.73
C ARG A 92 5.33 -3.50 -3.67
N ALA A 93 4.55 -2.54 -3.16
CA ALA A 93 5.01 -1.63 -2.12
C ALA A 93 5.39 -2.37 -0.82
N SER A 94 4.56 -3.32 -0.37
CA SER A 94 4.83 -4.13 0.81
C SER A 94 6.11 -4.97 0.67
N TYR A 95 6.35 -5.50 -0.53
CA TYR A 95 7.52 -6.33 -0.82
C TYR A 95 8.81 -5.52 -0.88
N LEU A 96 8.78 -4.33 -1.50
CA LEU A 96 9.93 -3.43 -1.51
C LEU A 96 10.32 -2.98 -0.10
N ILE A 97 9.34 -2.64 0.75
CA ILE A 97 9.59 -2.28 2.15
C ILE A 97 10.17 -3.46 2.92
N GLY A 98 9.54 -4.64 2.82
CA GLY A 98 10.02 -5.83 3.53
C GLY A 98 11.42 -6.26 3.09
N THR A 99 11.73 -6.17 1.80
CA THR A 99 13.10 -6.42 1.28
C THR A 99 14.10 -5.42 1.86
N GLY A 100 13.73 -4.14 1.96
CA GLY A 100 14.55 -3.12 2.60
C GLY A 100 14.82 -3.43 4.09
N ILE A 101 13.81 -3.90 4.82
CA ILE A 101 13.97 -4.35 6.21
C ILE A 101 14.91 -5.55 6.27
N SER A 102 14.74 -6.55 5.40
CA SER A 102 15.62 -7.73 5.35
C SER A 102 17.07 -7.35 5.11
N ALA A 103 17.35 -6.42 4.19
CA ALA A 103 18.71 -5.91 3.95
C ALA A 103 19.33 -5.30 5.22
N VAL A 104 18.55 -4.55 6.01
CA VAL A 104 19.00 -4.03 7.30
C VAL A 104 19.25 -5.16 8.30
N LEU A 105 18.41 -6.20 8.35
CA LEU A 105 18.62 -7.36 9.21
C LEU A 105 19.93 -8.09 8.89
N HIS A 106 20.26 -8.26 7.60
CA HIS A 106 21.56 -8.79 7.16
C HIS A 106 22.72 -7.95 7.66
N ASN A 107 22.62 -6.63 7.54
CA ASN A 107 23.69 -5.73 7.99
C ASN A 107 23.85 -5.69 9.52
N LEU A 108 22.76 -5.90 10.27
CA LEU A 108 22.82 -5.91 11.74
C LEU A 108 23.50 -7.16 12.31
N GLY A 109 23.39 -8.31 11.65
CA GLY A 109 24.01 -9.56 12.11
C GLY A 109 23.53 -10.06 13.48
N ARG A 110 22.31 -9.67 13.90
CA ARG A 110 21.75 -10.02 15.22
C ARG A 110 20.79 -11.21 15.14
N GLU A 111 20.83 -12.08 16.14
CA GLU A 111 19.90 -13.22 16.26
C GLU A 111 18.46 -12.80 16.55
N LYS A 112 18.25 -11.70 17.28
CA LYS A 112 16.92 -11.22 17.67
C LYS A 112 16.80 -9.72 17.40
N VAL A 113 15.80 -9.33 16.63
CA VAL A 113 15.54 -7.92 16.27
C VAL A 113 14.06 -7.60 16.43
N THR A 114 13.75 -6.42 16.98
CA THR A 114 12.39 -5.85 16.94
C THR A 114 12.42 -4.62 16.05
N VAL A 115 11.52 -4.59 15.05
CA VAL A 115 11.38 -3.47 14.12
C VAL A 115 10.13 -2.69 14.51
N GLY A 116 10.32 -1.45 14.94
CA GLY A 116 9.23 -0.50 15.14
C GLY A 116 8.72 0.02 13.79
N ILE A 117 7.42 -0.06 13.56
CA ILE A 117 6.78 0.39 12.32
C ILE A 117 5.69 1.39 12.67
N ASP A 118 5.71 2.53 12.01
CA ASP A 118 4.65 3.52 12.05
C ASP A 118 4.20 3.82 10.61
N GLY A 119 2.90 4.05 10.42
CA GLY A 119 2.32 4.33 9.12
C GLY A 119 0.91 3.76 8.93
N SER A 120 0.06 4.56 8.28
CA SER A 120 -1.34 4.25 8.02
C SER A 120 -1.53 2.99 7.15
N LEU A 121 -0.68 2.77 6.15
CA LEU A 121 -0.74 1.55 5.32
C LEU A 121 -0.53 0.29 6.17
N TYR A 122 0.50 0.26 7.01
CA TYR A 122 0.75 -0.88 7.89
C TYR A 122 -0.37 -1.08 8.92
N LYS A 123 -0.97 0.01 9.41
CA LYS A 123 -2.02 -0.01 10.44
C LYS A 123 -3.40 -0.42 9.91
N PHE A 124 -3.79 0.08 8.73
CA PHE A 124 -5.18 0.02 8.27
C PHE A 124 -5.41 -0.85 7.04
N HIS A 125 -4.37 -1.15 6.25
CA HIS A 125 -4.52 -1.95 5.05
C HIS A 125 -4.63 -3.44 5.40
N PRO A 126 -5.66 -4.16 4.90
CA PRO A 126 -5.99 -5.51 5.38
C PRO A 126 -4.86 -6.53 5.22
N LYS A 127 -4.11 -6.44 4.11
CA LYS A 127 -3.08 -7.43 3.74
C LYS A 127 -1.63 -6.91 3.77
N PHE A 128 -1.41 -5.62 4.05
CA PHE A 128 -0.10 -5.01 3.84
C PHE A 128 0.93 -5.52 4.86
N ARG A 129 0.51 -5.63 6.12
CA ARG A 129 1.33 -6.18 7.20
C ARG A 129 1.74 -7.62 6.92
N GLU A 130 0.79 -8.46 6.50
CA GLU A 130 1.01 -9.88 6.19
C GLU A 130 2.02 -10.02 5.05
N ARG A 131 1.74 -9.44 3.88
CA ARG A 131 2.62 -9.49 2.70
C ARG A 131 4.04 -8.99 3.00
N MET A 132 4.16 -7.91 3.76
CA MET A 132 5.45 -7.39 4.17
C MET A 132 6.17 -8.33 5.15
N THR A 133 5.44 -8.98 6.06
CA THR A 133 6.00 -9.96 7.01
C THR A 133 6.50 -11.20 6.26
N ASP A 134 5.74 -11.68 5.27
CA ASP A 134 6.09 -12.85 4.46
C ASP A 134 7.41 -12.67 3.72
N ILE A 135 7.57 -11.55 3.01
CA ILE A 135 8.81 -11.29 2.27
C ILE A 135 10.01 -11.11 3.23
N ILE A 136 9.80 -10.59 4.45
CA ILE A 136 10.86 -10.50 5.45
C ILE A 136 11.25 -11.90 5.92
N HIS A 137 10.27 -12.77 6.18
CA HIS A 137 10.52 -14.17 6.53
C HIS A 137 11.32 -14.91 5.45
N GLU A 138 11.01 -14.64 4.18
CA GLU A 138 11.70 -15.24 3.04
C GLU A 138 13.15 -14.74 2.88
N GLN A 139 13.37 -13.43 3.08
CA GLN A 139 14.63 -12.77 2.70
C GLN A 139 15.57 -12.47 3.88
N LYS A 140 15.15 -12.67 5.12
CA LYS A 140 15.99 -12.44 6.32
C LYS A 140 17.19 -13.41 6.39
N PRO A 141 18.24 -13.06 7.16
CA PRO A 141 19.32 -14.00 7.45
C PRO A 141 18.84 -15.29 8.12
N ALA A 142 19.56 -16.38 7.87
CA ALA A 142 19.42 -17.61 8.63
C ALA A 142 19.73 -17.34 10.12
N GLY A 143 18.95 -17.93 11.03
CA GLY A 143 19.12 -17.74 12.48
C GLY A 143 18.51 -16.45 13.06
N THR A 144 18.28 -15.40 12.25
CA THR A 144 17.62 -14.18 12.76
C THR A 144 16.13 -14.39 13.00
N ARG A 145 15.66 -14.08 14.21
CA ARG A 145 14.26 -13.96 14.60
C ARG A 145 13.90 -12.47 14.65
N PHE A 146 12.79 -12.08 14.03
CA PHE A 146 12.33 -10.70 14.03
C PHE A 146 10.91 -10.56 14.58
N HIS A 147 10.59 -9.39 15.11
CA HIS A 147 9.23 -9.01 15.48
C HIS A 147 8.91 -7.63 14.93
N LEU A 148 7.77 -7.49 14.26
CA LEU A 148 7.27 -6.17 13.83
C LEU A 148 6.30 -5.64 14.89
N ARG A 149 6.54 -4.43 15.36
CA ARG A 149 5.71 -3.77 16.37
C ARG A 149 5.21 -2.44 15.84
N LEU A 150 3.89 -2.23 15.91
CA LEU A 150 3.32 -0.92 15.63
C LEU A 150 3.80 0.06 16.70
N SER A 151 4.41 1.16 16.27
CA SER A 151 4.75 2.27 17.15
C SER A 151 3.53 3.19 17.24
N GLU A 152 3.05 3.46 18.45
CA GLU A 152 1.87 4.31 18.64
C GLU A 152 2.17 5.81 18.50
N ASP A 153 3.43 6.22 18.74
CA ASP A 153 3.88 7.61 18.60
C ASP A 153 5.43 7.66 18.61
N GLY A 154 6.04 7.37 17.46
CA GLY A 154 7.50 7.36 17.33
C GLY A 154 8.13 8.76 17.38
N SER A 155 7.42 9.79 16.90
CA SER A 155 7.98 11.14 16.77
C SER A 155 7.99 11.89 18.09
N GLY A 156 6.98 11.73 18.95
CA GLY A 156 6.93 12.39 20.25
C GLY A 156 7.79 11.68 21.31
N LYS A 157 7.56 10.37 21.50
CA LYS A 157 8.22 9.60 22.58
C LYS A 157 9.69 9.29 22.25
N GLY A 158 10.01 9.08 20.97
CA GLY A 158 11.39 8.83 20.53
C GLY A 158 12.28 10.06 20.75
N ALA A 159 11.80 11.26 20.41
CA ALA A 159 12.52 12.50 20.63
C ALA A 159 12.77 12.75 22.13
N ALA A 160 11.75 12.55 22.96
CA ALA A 160 11.87 12.72 24.41
C ALA A 160 12.89 11.73 25.03
N ALA A 161 12.91 10.47 24.58
CA ALA A 161 13.86 9.48 25.06
C ALA A 161 15.31 9.80 24.69
N ILE A 162 15.56 10.32 23.48
CA ILE A 162 16.90 10.75 23.06
C ILE A 162 17.38 11.94 23.90
N VAL A 163 16.51 12.92 24.15
CA VAL A 163 16.83 14.05 25.02
C VAL A 163 17.17 13.56 26.42
N ALA A 164 16.34 12.69 27.01
CA ALA A 164 16.58 12.15 28.35
C ALA A 164 17.86 11.31 28.47
N ALA A 165 18.29 10.63 27.40
CA ALA A 165 19.53 9.86 27.39
C ALA A 165 20.80 10.72 27.16
N ALA A 166 20.63 11.99 26.78
CA ALA A 166 21.72 12.93 26.55
C ALA A 166 22.00 13.85 27.76
N ILE A 167 21.25 13.69 28.86
CA ILE A 167 21.40 14.38 30.16
C ILE A 167 22.01 13.41 31.16
#